data_AF-A0A8C2QHE0-F1
#
_entry.id   AF-A0A8C2QHE0-F1
#
_cell.length_a   1.000
_cell.length_b   1.000
_cell.length_c   1.000
_cell.angle_alpha   90.00
_cell.angle_beta   90.00
_cell.angle_gamma   90.00
#
_symmetry.space_group_name_H-M   'P 1'
#
loop_
_entity.id
_entity.type
_entity.pdbx_description
1 polymer ?
#
loop_
_entity_poly.entity_id
_entity_poly.type
_entity_poly.pdbx_seq_one_letter_code
_entity_poly.pdbx_strand_id
1 'polypeptide(L)'
;MAVAGSWQPPRPCEVYRSEWELCRSARHILHHYYVHGERPDCRQWLRDLASCREWEESRSPEAQRSLCESEQARVQAAQKHTLVWTLRQRPPADWNLPLPQEKDK
;
A
#
# COMPACT_ATOMS: atom_id res chain seq x y z
N MET A 1 -15.71 -6.36 -13.67
CA MET A 1 -16.26 -6.03 -15.00
C MET A 1 -16.63 -4.55 -14.97
N ALA A 2 -15.99 -3.73 -15.81
CA ALA A 2 -16.26 -2.30 -15.90
C ALA A 2 -17.47 -2.07 -16.82
N VAL A 3 -18.52 -1.43 -16.30
CA VAL A 3 -19.64 -0.97 -17.12
C VAL A 3 -19.20 0.32 -17.81
N ALA A 4 -19.19 0.29 -19.14
CA ALA A 4 -18.90 1.46 -19.97
C ALA A 4 -19.94 2.56 -19.72
N GLY A 5 -19.49 3.73 -19.25
CA GLY A 5 -20.30 4.95 -19.19
C GLY A 5 -20.05 5.88 -18.00
N SER A 6 -19.57 5.37 -16.86
CA SER A 6 -19.23 6.21 -15.70
C SER A 6 -17.93 5.72 -15.08
N TRP A 7 -16.88 6.54 -15.14
CA TRP A 7 -15.66 6.26 -14.38
C TRP A 7 -16.01 6.14 -12.90
N GLN A 8 -15.47 5.11 -12.24
CA GLN A 8 -15.57 4.92 -10.81
C GLN A 8 -14.18 5.09 -10.20
N PRO A 9 -14.08 5.75 -9.03
CA PRO A 9 -12.81 5.87 -8.35
C PRO A 9 -12.25 4.46 -8.03
N PRO A 10 -10.92 4.26 -8.06
CA PRO A 10 -10.31 2.94 -7.86
C PRO A 10 -10.69 2.31 -6.51
N ARG A 11 -11.02 3.14 -5.52
CA ARG A 11 -11.52 2.77 -4.20
C ARG A 11 -12.70 3.69 -3.85
N PRO A 12 -13.67 3.22 -3.05
CA PRO A 12 -14.73 4.09 -2.54
C PRO A 12 -14.17 5.12 -1.56
N CYS A 13 -14.82 6.30 -1.44
CA CYS A 13 -14.31 7.39 -0.61
C CYS A 13 -14.17 7.04 0.88
N GLU A 14 -14.99 6.13 1.40
CA GLU A 14 -14.85 5.61 2.77
C GLU A 14 -13.51 4.92 3.03
N VAL A 15 -12.93 4.28 2.01
CA VAL A 15 -11.60 3.67 2.14
C VAL A 15 -10.56 4.76 2.28
N TYR A 16 -10.55 5.79 1.42
CA TYR A 16 -9.63 6.93 1.56
C TYR A 16 -9.75 7.62 2.92
N ARG A 17 -10.96 7.74 3.45
CA ARG A 17 -11.21 8.27 4.78
C ARG A 17 -10.57 7.42 5.88
N SER A 18 -10.79 6.10 5.85
CA SER A 18 -10.22 5.17 6.83
C SER A 18 -8.69 5.16 6.82
N GLU A 19 -8.07 5.24 5.62
CA GLU A 19 -6.62 5.32 5.46
C GLU A 19 -6.05 6.62 6.02
N TRP A 20 -6.73 7.74 5.80
CA TRP A 20 -6.34 9.02 6.39
C TRP A 20 -6.45 9.02 7.92
N GLU A 21 -7.53 8.46 8.48
CA GLU A 21 -7.71 8.30 9.93
C GLU A 21 -6.63 7.39 10.53
N LEU A 22 -6.31 6.27 9.85
CA LEU A 22 -5.24 5.36 10.25
C LEU A 22 -3.88 6.04 10.23
N CYS A 23 -3.55 6.77 9.16
CA CYS A 23 -2.27 7.48 9.03
C CYS A 23 -2.04 8.46 10.18
N ARG A 24 -3.11 9.14 10.62
CA ARG A 24 -3.06 10.09 11.74
C ARG A 24 -3.14 9.44 13.12
N SER A 25 -3.43 8.15 13.20
CA SER A 25 -3.58 7.47 14.49
C SER A 25 -2.26 7.48 15.26
N ALA A 26 -2.34 7.65 16.59
CA ALA A 26 -1.16 7.70 17.45
C ALA A 26 -0.29 6.44 17.32
N ARG A 27 -0.93 5.27 17.17
CA ARG A 27 -0.25 3.99 16.94
C ARG A 27 0.56 4.00 15.65
N HIS A 28 -0.03 4.46 14.55
CA HIS A 28 0.66 4.50 13.26
C HIS A 28 1.83 5.50 13.28
N ILE A 29 1.62 6.68 13.87
CA ILE A 29 2.67 7.69 14.04
C ILE A 29 3.84 7.12 14.85
N LEU A 30 3.56 6.47 15.99
CA LEU A 30 4.59 5.87 16.84
C LEU A 30 5.38 4.79 16.09
N HIS A 31 4.67 3.89 15.40
CA HIS A 31 5.29 2.83 14.62
C HIS A 31 6.16 3.39 13.48
N HIS A 32 5.64 4.34 12.70
CA HIS A 32 6.37 4.96 11.61
C HIS A 32 7.62 5.68 12.10
N TYR A 33 7.52 6.41 13.22
CA TYR A 33 8.65 7.06 13.85
C TYR A 33 9.70 6.04 14.34
N TYR A 34 9.26 4.92 14.91
CA TYR A 34 10.17 3.85 15.35
C TYR A 34 10.95 3.21 14.19
N VAL A 35 10.30 2.96 13.05
CA VAL A 35 10.92 2.28 11.89
C VAL A 35 11.76 3.25 11.04
N HIS A 36 11.25 4.46 10.79
CA HIS A 36 11.82 5.40 9.82
C HIS A 36 12.45 6.66 10.44
N GLY A 37 12.25 6.91 11.74
CA GLY A 37 12.76 8.10 12.43
C GLY A 37 12.00 9.40 12.13
N GLU A 38 10.97 9.34 11.30
CA GLU A 38 10.19 10.49 10.85
C GLU A 38 8.68 10.29 11.05
N ARG A 39 7.94 11.39 11.05
CA ARG A 39 6.47 11.34 11.09
C ARG A 39 5.92 11.02 9.70
N PRO A 40 4.86 10.22 9.60
CA PRO A 40 4.25 9.89 8.31
C PRO A 40 3.62 11.12 7.67
N ASP A 41 3.76 11.26 6.35
CA ASP A 41 3.10 12.32 5.59
C ASP A 41 1.67 11.92 5.18
N CYS A 42 0.68 12.32 5.98
CA CYS A 42 -0.72 12.02 5.70
C CYS A 42 -1.40 12.98 4.70
N ARG A 43 -0.66 13.94 4.13
CA ARG A 43 -1.23 14.93 3.19
C ARG A 43 -1.72 14.29 1.90
N GLN A 44 -1.07 13.21 1.46
CA GLN A 44 -1.51 12.45 0.29
C GLN A 44 -2.93 11.90 0.49
N TRP A 45 -3.17 11.16 1.58
CA TRP A 45 -4.49 10.59 1.87
C TRP A 45 -5.58 11.65 2.04
N LEU A 46 -5.24 12.82 2.60
CA LEU A 46 -6.19 13.93 2.70
C LEU A 46 -6.57 14.48 1.32
N ARG A 47 -5.59 14.64 0.42
CA ARG A 47 -5.82 15.09 -0.96
C ARG A 47 -6.68 14.08 -1.72
N ASP A 48 -6.37 12.79 -1.60
CA ASP A 48 -7.11 11.74 -2.27
C ASP A 48 -8.56 11.67 -1.77
N LEU A 49 -8.79 11.82 -0.46
CA LEU A 49 -10.13 11.91 0.09
C LEU A 49 -10.90 13.13 -0.45
N ALA A 50 -10.24 14.29 -0.56
CA ALA A 50 -10.86 15.50 -1.11
C ALA A 50 -11.21 15.32 -2.60
N SER A 51 -10.28 14.80 -3.41
CA SER A 51 -10.53 14.49 -4.82
C SER A 51 -11.65 13.46 -4.98
N CYS A 52 -11.74 12.46 -4.10
CA CYS A 52 -12.81 11.48 -4.14
C CYS A 52 -14.20 12.10 -3.91
N ARG A 53 -14.32 12.97 -2.90
CA ARG A 53 -15.56 13.72 -2.65
C ARG A 53 -15.92 14.66 -3.79
N GLU A 54 -14.93 15.36 -4.33
CA GLU A 54 -15.12 16.25 -5.48
C GLU A 54 -15.64 15.50 -6.71
N TRP A 55 -15.16 14.27 -6.93
CA TRP A 55 -15.68 13.40 -7.98
C TRP A 55 -17.14 12.98 -7.73
N GLU A 56 -17.50 12.62 -6.49
CA GLU A 56 -18.88 12.23 -6.14
C GLU A 56 -19.86 13.40 -6.33
N GLU A 57 -19.45 14.62 -6.02
CA GLU A 57 -20.28 15.83 -6.12
C GLU A 57 -20.37 16.36 -7.56
N SER A 58 -19.22 16.50 -8.25
CA SER A 58 -19.11 17.27 -9.49
C SER A 58 -18.69 16.45 -10.71
N ARG A 59 -18.27 15.19 -10.52
CA ARG A 59 -17.64 14.34 -11.54
C ARG A 59 -16.50 15.05 -12.28
N SER A 60 -15.72 15.82 -11.53
CA SER A 60 -14.59 16.62 -12.03
C SER A 60 -13.51 15.75 -12.70
N PRO A 61 -13.10 16.06 -13.94
CA PRO A 61 -12.02 15.33 -14.62
C PRO A 61 -10.66 15.55 -13.96
N GLU A 62 -10.46 16.66 -13.24
CA GLU A 62 -9.24 16.93 -12.46
C GLU A 62 -9.15 15.97 -11.26
N ALA A 63 -10.26 15.81 -10.54
CA ALA A 63 -10.37 14.89 -9.41
C ALA A 63 -10.10 13.44 -9.85
N GLN A 64 -10.66 13.04 -11.00
CA GLN A 64 -10.39 11.75 -11.61
C GLN A 64 -8.90 11.54 -11.90
N ARG A 65 -8.23 12.51 -12.55
CA ARG A 65 -6.81 12.41 -12.88
C ARG A 65 -5.94 12.32 -11.63
N SER A 66 -6.21 13.17 -10.63
CA SER A 66 -5.48 13.17 -9.36
C SER A 66 -5.56 11.81 -8.65
N LEU A 67 -6.74 11.17 -8.62
CA LEU A 67 -6.92 9.87 -7.98
C LEU A 67 -6.19 8.76 -8.73
N CYS A 68 -6.27 8.74 -10.05
CA CYS A 68 -5.56 7.77 -10.88
C CYS A 68 -4.04 7.88 -10.69
N GLU A 69 -3.49 9.09 -10.69
CA GLU A 69 -2.06 9.33 -10.50
C GLU A 69 -1.58 8.92 -9.11
N SER A 70 -2.33 9.28 -8.05
CA SER A 70 -1.98 8.89 -6.67
C SER A 70 -1.98 7.37 -6.49
N GLU A 71 -3.01 6.68 -7.00
CA GLU A 71 -3.10 5.22 -6.92
C GLU A 71 -2.01 4.52 -7.73
N GLN A 72 -1.69 5.03 -8.91
CA GLN A 72 -0.59 4.51 -9.72
C GLN A 72 0.75 4.66 -8.98
N ALA A 73 1.02 5.83 -8.41
CA ALA A 73 2.23 6.07 -7.63
C ALA A 73 2.32 5.12 -6.43
N ARG A 74 1.20 4.88 -5.74
CA ARG A 74 1.13 3.96 -4.59
C ARG A 74 1.41 2.50 -4.98
N VAL A 75 0.81 2.02 -6.08
CA VAL A 75 1.07 0.67 -6.61
C VAL A 75 2.53 0.51 -7.02
N GLN A 76 3.11 1.52 -7.68
CA GLN A 76 4.52 1.50 -8.04
C GLN A 76 5.44 1.50 -6.81
N ALA A 77 5.13 2.28 -5.77
CA ALA A 77 5.88 2.28 -4.53
C ALA A 77 5.84 0.92 -3.82
N ALA A 78 4.69 0.25 -3.78
CA ALA A 78 4.55 -1.09 -3.22
C ALA A 78 5.36 -2.16 -3.98
N GLN A 79 5.60 -1.96 -5.28
CA GLN A 79 6.39 -2.86 -6.11
C GLN A 79 7.91 -2.66 -6.00
N LYS A 80 8.39 -1.61 -5.30
CA LYS A 80 9.83 -1.30 -5.20
C LYS A 80 10.62 -2.22 -4.28
N HIS A 81 9.98 -3.18 -3.62
CA HIS A 81 10.71 -4.14 -2.78
C HIS A 81 11.45 -5.15 -3.64
N THR A 82 12.75 -4.96 -3.79
CA THR A 82 13.64 -5.94 -4.41
C THR A 82 13.60 -7.22 -3.58
N LEU A 83 13.22 -8.32 -4.20
CA LEU A 83 13.27 -9.64 -3.57
C LEU A 83 14.73 -9.95 -3.20
N VAL A 84 15.06 -9.93 -1.91
CA VAL A 84 16.37 -10.35 -1.40
C VAL A 84 16.63 -11.82 -1.73
N TRP A 85 15.57 -12.62 -1.81
CA TRP A 85 15.60 -14.04 -2.15
C TRP A 85 14.92 -14.28 -3.48
N THR A 86 15.58 -15.00 -4.39
CA THR A 86 14.94 -15.48 -5.61
C THR A 86 13.83 -16.48 -5.27
N LEU A 87 12.72 -16.42 -6.01
CA LEU A 87 11.61 -17.35 -5.83
C LEU A 87 12.09 -18.77 -6.16
N ARG A 88 12.12 -19.65 -5.16
CA ARG A 88 12.56 -21.04 -5.33
C ARG A 88 11.52 -21.82 -6.14
N GLN A 89 11.96 -22.50 -7.19
CA GLN A 89 11.10 -23.35 -8.00
C GLN A 89 10.82 -24.71 -7.34
N ARG A 90 11.76 -25.21 -6.53
CA ARG A 90 11.66 -26.49 -5.81
C ARG A 90 12.39 -26.38 -4.47
N PRO A 91 12.01 -27.17 -3.45
CA PRO A 91 12.77 -27.26 -2.21
C PRO A 91 14.19 -27.80 -2.48
N PRO A 92 15.19 -27.44 -1.66
CA PRO A 92 16.51 -28.07 -1.68
C PRO A 92 16.41 -29.59 -1.58
N ALA A 93 17.29 -30.36 -2.22
CA ALA A 93 17.20 -31.82 -2.23
C ALA A 93 17.36 -32.47 -0.84
N ASP A 94 18.02 -31.76 0.08
CA ASP A 94 18.39 -32.16 1.42
C ASP A 94 17.48 -31.56 2.51
N TRP A 95 16.39 -30.88 2.13
CA TRP A 95 15.48 -30.21 3.07
C TRP A 95 14.88 -31.17 4.12
N ASN A 96 14.76 -32.46 3.77
CA ASN A 96 14.16 -33.50 4.59
C ASN A 96 15.20 -34.35 5.35
N LEU A 97 16.48 -33.99 5.31
CA LEU A 97 17.51 -34.70 6.06
C LEU A 97 17.47 -34.30 7.55
N PRO A 98 17.77 -35.24 8.47
CA PRO A 98 17.89 -34.92 9.89
C PRO A 98 19.03 -33.92 10.13
N LEU A 99 18.85 -33.04 11.12
CA LEU A 99 19.87 -32.08 11.51
C LEU A 99 21.17 -32.83 11.89
N PRO A 100 22.35 -32.31 11.51
CA PRO A 100 23.61 -32.91 11.93
C PRO A 100 23.68 -32.89 13.45
N GLN A 101 23.93 -34.05 14.07
CA GLN A 101 24.15 -34.12 15.50
C GLN A 101 25.43 -33.36 15.83
N GLU A 102 25.35 -32.42 16.78
CA GLU A 102 26.53 -31.82 17.37
C GLU A 102 27.40 -32.96 17.89
N LYS A 103 28.61 -33.11 17.34
CA LYS A 103 29.57 -34.05 17.89
C LYS A 103 29.99 -33.44 19.22
N ASP A 104 29.46 -33.99 20.31
CA ASP A 104 29.90 -33.71 21.67
C ASP A 104 31.45 -33.75 21.69
N LYS A 105 32.03 -32.65 22.14
CA LYS A 105 33.48 -32.46 22.24
C LYS A 105 34.06 -33.21 23.43
#